data_AF-A0A4R9C293-F1
#
_entry.id   AF-A0A4R9C293-F1
#
_cell.length_a   1.000
_cell.length_b   1.000
_cell.length_c   1.000
_cell.angle_alpha   90.00
_cell.angle_beta   90.00
_cell.angle_gamma   90.00
#
_symmetry.space_group_name_H-M   'P 1'
#
loop_
_entity.id
_entity.type
_entity.pdbx_description
1 polymer ?
#
loop_
_entity_poly.entity_id
_entity_poly.type
_entity_poly.pdbx_seq_one_letter_code
_entity_poly.pdbx_strand_id
1 'polypeptide(L)'
;MRSILKLISKYGSSNSIIPILVIVSIIATILVYSFIKNKKMKYYINLAIFIVGVILFINGYIFLLNTTGLAMLKIGSEVITFGIVGIMFAFILDILDSLGGIFKKKTVKRK
;
A
#
# COMPACT_ATOMS: atom_id res chain seq x y z
N MET A 1 -34.11 8.67 5.95
CA MET A 1 -33.09 7.61 5.69
C MET A 1 -32.55 7.55 4.24
N ARG A 2 -32.86 8.50 3.33
CA ARG A 2 -32.38 8.48 1.92
C ARG A 2 -30.95 9.02 1.68
N SER A 3 -30.22 9.45 2.72
CA SER A 3 -28.92 10.13 2.55
C SER A 3 -27.74 9.14 2.42
N ILE A 4 -27.57 8.23 3.39
CA ILE A 4 -26.42 7.31 3.45
C ILE A 4 -26.41 6.28 2.31
N LEU A 5 -27.55 5.67 1.99
CA LEU A 5 -27.64 4.65 0.92
C LEU A 5 -27.31 5.21 -0.47
N LYS A 6 -27.69 6.47 -0.74
CA LYS A 6 -27.42 7.15 -2.03
C LYS A 6 -25.95 7.58 -2.16
N LEU A 7 -25.31 7.87 -1.02
CA LEU A 7 -23.87 8.10 -0.93
C LEU A 7 -23.10 6.78 -1.15
N ILE A 8 -23.46 5.69 -0.47
CA ILE A 8 -22.83 4.37 -0.65
C ILE A 8 -22.96 3.87 -2.10
N SER A 9 -24.14 4.00 -2.72
CA SER A 9 -24.33 3.56 -4.11
C SER A 9 -23.48 4.33 -5.12
N LYS A 10 -23.09 5.58 -4.81
CA LYS A 10 -22.20 6.39 -5.65
C LYS A 10 -20.73 5.96 -5.56
N TYR A 11 -20.34 5.34 -4.45
CA TYR A 11 -18.97 4.88 -4.20
C TYR A 11 -18.80 3.35 -4.36
N GLY A 12 -19.88 2.57 -4.37
CA GLY A 12 -19.84 1.11 -4.54
C GLY A 12 -19.33 0.65 -5.91
N SER A 13 -19.54 1.43 -6.97
CA SER A 13 -18.96 1.17 -8.30
C SER A 13 -17.46 1.49 -8.39
N SER A 14 -16.86 2.04 -7.34
CA SER A 14 -15.45 2.48 -7.31
C SER A 14 -14.47 1.37 -6.95
N ASN A 15 -14.93 0.13 -6.70
CA ASN A 15 -14.05 -1.00 -6.37
C ASN A 15 -13.17 -1.48 -7.53
N SER A 16 -13.49 -1.10 -8.77
CA SER A 16 -12.65 -1.36 -9.95
C SER A 16 -11.29 -0.65 -9.92
N ILE A 17 -11.12 0.33 -9.03
CA ILE A 17 -9.86 1.07 -8.86
C ILE A 17 -8.85 0.28 -8.02
N ILE A 18 -9.31 -0.62 -7.13
CA ILE A 18 -8.43 -1.34 -6.19
C ILE A 18 -7.34 -2.15 -6.91
N PRO A 19 -7.62 -2.95 -7.96
CA PRO A 19 -6.58 -3.70 -8.67
C PRO A 19 -5.52 -2.80 -9.33
N ILE A 20 -5.95 -1.65 -9.87
CA ILE A 20 -5.04 -0.66 -10.48
C ILE A 20 -4.12 -0.09 -9.40
N LEU A 21 -4.69 0.23 -8.24
CA LEU A 21 -3.96 0.79 -7.10
C LEU A 21 -2.92 -0.19 -6.55
N VAL A 22 -3.25 -1.48 -6.52
CA VAL A 22 -2.30 -2.56 -6.18
C VAL A 22 -1.12 -2.57 -7.15
N ILE A 23 -1.36 -2.53 -8.48
CA ILE A 23 -0.28 -2.51 -9.47
C ILE A 23 0.62 -1.27 -9.30
N VAL A 24 0.02 -0.09 -9.13
CA VAL A 24 0.76 1.16 -8.90
C VAL A 24 1.61 1.07 -7.63
N SER A 25 1.07 0.49 -6.55
CA SER A 25 1.82 0.30 -5.30
C SER A 25 3.03 -0.61 -5.45
N ILE A 26 2.92 -1.67 -6.25
CA ILE A 26 4.03 -2.58 -6.55
C ILE A 26 5.12 -1.83 -7.33
N ILE A 27 4.76 -1.10 -8.38
CA ILE A 27 5.71 -0.33 -9.20
C ILE A 27 6.42 0.72 -8.33
N ALA A 28 5.67 1.47 -7.54
CA ALA A 28 6.24 2.46 -6.62
C ALA A 28 7.19 1.82 -5.61
N THR A 29 6.83 0.65 -5.06
CA THR A 29 7.69 -0.09 -4.12
C THR A 29 8.97 -0.57 -4.79
N ILE A 30 8.91 -1.04 -6.04
CA ILE A 30 10.10 -1.43 -6.83
C ILE A 30 11.02 -0.21 -7.05
N LEU A 31 10.46 0.94 -7.39
CA LEU A 31 11.24 2.17 -7.57
C LEU A 31 11.94 2.57 -6.26
N VAL A 32 11.19 2.64 -5.16
CA VAL A 32 11.72 2.93 -3.82
C VAL A 32 12.83 1.93 -3.47
N TYR A 33 12.63 0.65 -3.77
CA TYR A 33 13.64 -0.38 -3.57
C TYR A 33 14.92 -0.14 -4.38
N SER A 34 14.79 0.24 -5.65
CA SER A 34 15.93 0.47 -6.54
C SER A 34 16.75 1.72 -6.16
N PHE A 35 16.12 2.76 -5.62
CA PHE A 35 16.80 4.01 -5.27
C PHE A 35 17.35 4.02 -3.84
N ILE A 36 16.77 3.23 -2.93
CA ILE A 36 17.16 3.26 -1.51
C ILE A 36 18.09 2.09 -1.18
N LYS A 37 19.38 2.38 -1.03
CA LYS A 37 20.40 1.40 -0.60
C LYS A 37 20.15 0.81 0.78
N ASN A 38 19.41 1.50 1.65
CA ASN A 38 19.16 1.06 3.02
C ASN A 38 17.92 0.14 3.12
N LYS A 39 18.15 -1.15 3.38
CA LYS A 39 17.10 -2.18 3.48
C LYS A 39 15.99 -1.87 4.48
N LYS A 40 16.24 -1.07 5.52
CA LYS A 40 15.23 -0.73 6.54
C LYS A 40 14.32 0.43 6.10
N MET A 41 14.85 1.36 5.30
CA MET A 41 14.13 2.59 4.93
C MET A 41 12.90 2.33 4.06
N LYS A 42 12.91 1.29 3.22
CA LYS A 42 11.73 0.88 2.45
C LYS A 42 10.53 0.51 3.34
N TYR A 43 10.77 -0.12 4.49
CA TYR A 43 9.72 -0.46 5.44
C TYR A 43 9.20 0.77 6.16
N TYR A 44 10.09 1.68 6.58
CA TYR A 44 9.68 2.92 7.24
C TYR A 44 8.84 3.83 6.33
N ILE A 45 9.18 3.92 5.04
CA ILE A 45 8.40 4.69 4.07
C ILE A 45 7.00 4.09 3.92
N ASN A 46 6.89 2.79 3.70
CA ASN A 46 5.58 2.15 3.54
C ASN A 46 4.75 2.15 4.84
N LEU A 47 5.41 2.07 5.99
CA LEU A 47 4.78 2.23 7.31
C LEU A 47 4.24 3.66 7.51
N ALA A 48 5.02 4.68 7.12
CA ALA A 48 4.57 6.07 7.20
C ALA A 48 3.34 6.31 6.31
N ILE A 49 3.34 5.76 5.08
CA ILE A 49 2.19 5.84 4.17
C ILE A 49 0.97 5.15 4.79
N PHE A 50 1.15 3.97 5.39
CA PHE A 50 0.08 3.27 6.09
C PHE A 50 -0.51 4.11 7.24
N ILE A 51 0.35 4.70 8.08
CA ILE A 51 -0.09 5.55 9.20
C ILE A 51 -0.88 6.76 8.70
N VAL A 52 -0.42 7.42 7.63
CA VAL A 52 -1.16 8.53 6.99
C VAL A 52 -2.53 8.07 6.52
N GLY A 53 -2.62 6.89 5.90
CA GLY A 53 -3.89 6.29 5.49
C GLY A 53 -4.85 6.05 6.67
N VAL A 54 -4.34 5.54 7.80
CA VAL A 54 -5.13 5.33 9.02
C VAL A 54 -5.65 6.65 9.58
N ILE A 55 -4.83 7.70 9.63
CA ILE A 55 -5.25 9.03 10.09
C ILE A 55 -6.37 9.58 9.20
N LEU A 56 -6.22 9.49 7.87
CA LEU A 56 -7.25 9.91 6.92
C LEU A 56 -8.55 9.11 7.09
N PHE A 57 -8.45 7.81 7.33
CA PHE A 57 -9.60 6.95 7.54
C PHE A 57 -10.35 7.31 8.82
N ILE A 58 -9.65 7.52 9.94
CA ILE A 58 -10.25 7.92 11.21
C ILE A 58 -10.91 9.30 11.10
N ASN A 59 -10.24 10.27 10.47
CA ASN A 59 -10.83 11.59 10.24
C ASN A 59 -12.05 11.51 9.34
N GLY A 60 -12.01 10.71 8.27
CA GLY A 60 -13.16 10.48 7.41
C GLY A 60 -14.33 9.84 8.15
N TYR A 61 -14.06 8.92 9.09
CA TYR A 61 -15.07 8.29 9.93
C TYR A 61 -15.76 9.30 10.87
N ILE A 62 -15.00 10.21 11.49
CA ILE A 62 -15.56 11.27 12.35
C ILE A 62 -16.52 12.18 11.56
N PHE A 63 -16.22 12.46 10.29
CA PHE A 63 -17.03 13.32 9.41
C PHE A 63 -17.89 12.56 8.40
N LEU A 64 -18.25 11.29 8.68
CA LEU A 64 -18.89 10.37 7.71
C LEU A 64 -20.20 10.89 7.10
N LEU A 65 -20.92 11.76 7.79
CA LEU A 65 -22.17 12.37 7.29
C LEU A 65 -21.93 13.48 6.25
N ASN A 66 -20.69 13.96 6.10
CA ASN A 66 -20.30 14.94 5.11
C ASN A 66 -19.68 14.25 3.88
N THR A 67 -19.91 14.83 2.70
CA THR A 67 -19.29 14.37 1.44
C THR A 67 -17.77 14.33 1.52
N THR A 68 -17.17 15.29 2.24
CA THR A 68 -15.74 15.35 2.50
C THR A 68 -15.24 14.19 3.37
N GLY A 69 -16.01 13.76 4.37
CA GLY A 69 -15.66 12.62 5.21
C GLY A 69 -15.70 11.30 4.45
N LEU A 70 -16.70 11.12 3.57
CA LEU A 70 -16.75 9.96 2.68
C LEU A 70 -15.57 9.91 1.70
N ALA A 71 -15.16 11.07 1.17
CA ALA A 71 -13.97 11.16 0.32
C ALA A 71 -12.69 10.81 1.10
N MET A 72 -12.56 11.29 2.34
CA MET A 72 -11.44 10.95 3.23
C MET A 72 -11.42 9.46 3.59
N LEU A 73 -12.58 8.82 3.81
CA LEU A 73 -12.65 7.36 4.02
C LEU A 73 -12.18 6.59 2.80
N LYS A 74 -12.62 7.00 1.60
CA LYS A 74 -12.17 6.38 0.35
C LYS A 74 -10.65 6.49 0.22
N ILE A 75 -10.11 7.70 0.26
CA ILE A 75 -8.66 7.95 0.12
C ILE A 75 -7.90 7.23 1.23
N GLY A 76 -8.36 7.29 2.48
CA GLY A 76 -7.77 6.57 3.60
C GLY A 76 -7.70 5.07 3.35
N SER A 77 -8.78 4.45 2.87
CA SER A 77 -8.81 3.02 2.54
C SER A 77 -7.86 2.63 1.39
N GLU A 78 -7.72 3.50 0.39
CA GLU A 78 -6.81 3.32 -0.74
C GLU A 78 -5.34 3.42 -0.30
N VAL A 79 -5.02 4.43 0.51
CA VAL A 79 -3.68 4.65 1.07
C VAL A 79 -3.27 3.53 2.05
N ILE A 80 -4.21 3.04 2.87
CA ILE A 80 -4.00 1.87 3.71
C ILE A 80 -3.65 0.65 2.86
N THR A 81 -4.43 0.40 1.81
CA THR A 81 -4.19 -0.73 0.89
C THR A 81 -2.82 -0.61 0.24
N PHE A 82 -2.45 0.58 -0.24
CA PHE A 82 -1.13 0.87 -0.80
C PHE A 82 -0.01 0.57 0.21
N GLY A 83 -0.13 1.04 1.45
CA GLY A 83 0.86 0.82 2.50
C GLY A 83 1.04 -0.67 2.82
N ILE A 84 -0.05 -1.42 2.98
CA ILE A 84 0.00 -2.87 3.25
C ILE A 84 0.67 -3.61 2.10
N VAL A 85 0.24 -3.37 0.86
CA VAL A 85 0.81 -4.02 -0.33
C VAL A 85 2.29 -3.69 -0.46
N GLY A 86 2.67 -2.42 -0.23
CA GLY A 86 4.06 -2.00 -0.26
C GLY A 86 4.93 -2.71 0.80
N ILE A 87 4.43 -2.86 2.03
CA ILE A 87 5.13 -3.62 3.09
C ILE A 87 5.30 -5.09 2.68
N MET A 88 4.22 -5.72 2.20
CA MET A 88 4.25 -7.13 1.79
C MET A 88 5.21 -7.35 0.61
N PHE A 89 5.19 -6.47 -0.38
CA PHE A 89 6.07 -6.58 -1.54
C PHE A 89 7.54 -6.31 -1.17
N ALA A 90 7.80 -5.35 -0.28
CA ALA A 90 9.15 -5.11 0.25
C ALA A 90 9.73 -6.34 0.96
N PHE A 91 8.87 -7.10 1.65
CA PHE A 91 9.22 -8.37 2.29
C PHE A 91 9.49 -9.48 1.27
N ILE A 92 8.65 -9.62 0.25
CA ILE A 92 8.89 -10.57 -0.86
C ILE A 92 10.23 -10.29 -1.53
N LEU A 93 10.56 -9.02 -1.80
CA LEU A 93 11.86 -8.64 -2.39
C LEU A 93 13.04 -9.04 -1.50
N ASP A 94 12.95 -8.90 -0.17
CA ASP A 94 14.01 -9.34 0.73
C ASP A 94 14.19 -10.86 0.72
N ILE A 95 13.09 -11.62 0.62
CA ILE A 95 13.15 -13.08 0.48
C ILE A 95 13.85 -13.46 -0.83
N LEU A 96 13.47 -12.82 -1.94
CA LEU A 96 14.07 -13.07 -3.26
C LEU A 96 15.57 -12.75 -3.27
N ASP A 97 15.98 -11.65 -2.66
CA ASP A 97 17.39 -11.29 -2.50
C ASP A 97 18.17 -12.32 -1.67
N SER A 98 17.57 -12.78 -0.57
CA SER A 98 18.16 -13.80 0.29
C SER A 98 18.36 -15.13 -0.46
N LEU A 99 17.34 -15.56 -1.21
CA LEU A 99 17.41 -16.74 -2.07
C LEU A 99 18.47 -16.58 -3.16
N GLY A 100 18.50 -15.44 -3.87
CA GLY A 100 19.50 -15.13 -4.89
C GLY A 100 20.93 -15.18 -4.36
N GLY A 101 21.15 -14.69 -3.13
CA GLY A 101 22.43 -14.78 -2.44
C GLY A 101 22.87 -16.22 -2.16
N ILE A 102 21.94 -17.09 -1.76
CA ILE A 102 22.21 -18.52 -1.51
C ILE A 102 22.64 -19.22 -2.81
N PHE A 103 21.92 -18.99 -3.92
CA PHE A 103 22.27 -19.59 -5.22
C PHE A 103 23.63 -19.11 -5.73
N LYS A 104 23.94 -17.80 -5.58
CA LYS A 104 25.23 -17.22 -5.99
C LYS A 104 26.40 -17.75 -5.16
N LYS A 105 26.22 -18.02 -3.87
CA LYS A 105 27.26 -18.56 -2.98
C LYS A 105 27.55 -20.05 -3.26
N LYS A 106 26.55 -20.80 -3.73
CA LYS A 106 26.65 -22.24 -4.03
C LYS A 106 27.40 -22.52 -5.33
N THR A 107 27.33 -21.61 -6.32
CA THR A 107 28.10 -21.71 -7.58
C THR A 107 29.57 -21.35 -7.40
N VAL A 108 29.90 -20.41 -6.51
CA VAL A 108 31.30 -20.03 -6.22
C VAL A 108 32.05 -21.13 -5.45
N LYS A 109 31.38 -21.87 -4.55
CA LYS A 109 32.00 -23.00 -3.82
C LYS A 109 32.22 -24.26 -4.65
N ARG A 110 31.75 -24.32 -5.89
CA ARG A 110 31.90 -25.47 -6.80
C ARG A 110 32.96 -25.26 -7.89
N LYS A 111 33.64 -24.11 -7.89
CA LYS A 111 34.87 -23.88 -8.67
C LYS A 111 36.07 -24.01 -7.75
#